data_AF-A0A0K8NU10-F1
#
_entry.id   AF-A0A0K8NU10-F1
#
_cell.length_a   1.000
_cell.length_b   1.000
_cell.length_c   1.000
_cell.angle_alpha   90.00
_cell.angle_beta   90.00
_cell.angle_gamma   90.00
#
_symmetry.space_group_name_H-M   'P 1'
#
loop_
_entity.id
_entity.type
_entity.pdbx_description
1 polymer ?
#
loop_
_entity_poly.entity_id
_entity_poly.type
_entity_poly.pdbx_seq_one_letter_code
_entity_poly.pdbx_strand_id
1 'polypeptide(L)'
;MTSSACPPPRRPFPRAPLALLLAGAFAVGSAAAQPGPAAPAPGLSPETQAEIARVRAAMADPDPRPPVVVAPADPALYRALGGPAGIDGIVEGMLQRALSDPRLLPFFGDADLPNLRTQLKAQFCRLSGGPCVYEGANMRKAHAGLDLRAADFNALVEVLQDTMAARGIPFAVQNRFLAQLAPFHRDVVNTR
;
A
#
# COMPACT_ATOMS: atom_id res chain seq x y z
N MET A 1 -18.19 -14.36 -40.23
CA MET A 1 -19.22 -13.56 -39.53
C MET A 1 -19.89 -14.45 -38.49
N THR A 2 -19.45 -14.38 -37.24
CA THR A 2 -20.05 -15.00 -36.03
C THR A 2 -19.28 -14.43 -34.82
N SER A 3 -19.41 -13.13 -34.56
CA SER A 3 -20.29 -12.61 -33.50
C SER A 3 -19.90 -13.12 -32.10
N SER A 4 -19.05 -12.36 -31.41
CA SER A 4 -18.83 -12.50 -29.96
C SER A 4 -20.06 -12.05 -29.20
N ALA A 5 -20.48 -12.81 -28.19
CA ALA A 5 -21.48 -12.37 -27.21
C ALA A 5 -20.84 -12.23 -25.83
N CYS A 6 -20.84 -11.00 -25.30
CA CYS A 6 -20.39 -10.69 -23.95
C CYS A 6 -21.48 -11.06 -22.93
N PRO A 7 -21.16 -11.66 -21.77
CA PRO A 7 -22.16 -11.96 -20.74
C PRO A 7 -22.70 -10.69 -20.05
N PRO A 8 -23.97 -10.67 -19.61
CA PRO A 8 -24.61 -9.49 -19.02
C PRO A 8 -24.16 -9.20 -17.58
N PRO A 9 -24.34 -7.95 -17.09
CA PRO A 9 -23.97 -7.54 -15.74
C PRO A 9 -24.83 -8.20 -14.65
N ARG A 10 -24.24 -8.44 -13.47
CA ARG A 10 -24.94 -8.98 -12.30
C ARG A 10 -25.77 -7.89 -11.60
N ARG A 11 -26.93 -8.28 -11.06
CA ARG A 11 -27.93 -7.39 -10.44
C ARG A 11 -27.57 -7.01 -8.99
N PRO A 12 -28.08 -5.87 -8.47
CA PRO A 12 -27.80 -5.39 -7.11
C PRO A 12 -28.49 -6.20 -6.01
N PHE A 13 -27.95 -6.09 -4.80
CA PHE A 13 -28.43 -6.75 -3.57
C PHE A 13 -29.84 -6.29 -3.15
N PRO A 14 -30.71 -7.20 -2.66
CA PRO A 14 -31.93 -6.83 -1.95
C PRO A 14 -31.64 -6.38 -0.52
N ARG A 15 -32.22 -5.24 -0.11
CA ARG A 15 -32.32 -4.82 1.30
C ARG A 15 -33.47 -5.57 1.98
N ALA A 16 -33.23 -6.13 3.16
CA ALA A 16 -34.29 -6.70 4.01
C ALA A 16 -34.87 -5.62 4.97
N PRO A 17 -36.18 -5.63 5.26
CA PRO A 17 -36.81 -4.62 6.10
C PRO A 17 -36.83 -4.97 7.60
N LEU A 18 -36.92 -3.88 8.37
CA LEU A 18 -37.22 -3.72 9.78
C LEU A 18 -38.14 -4.79 10.42
N ALA A 19 -37.71 -5.36 11.55
CA ALA A 19 -38.58 -6.05 12.51
C ALA A 19 -38.39 -5.44 13.92
N LEU A 20 -39.35 -4.60 14.31
CA LEU A 20 -39.54 -4.04 15.65
C LEU A 20 -40.01 -5.14 16.61
N LEU A 21 -39.48 -5.22 17.86
CA LEU A 21 -40.20 -5.79 19.02
C LEU A 21 -39.51 -5.45 20.37
N LEU A 22 -40.19 -4.58 21.13
CA LEU A 22 -40.34 -4.52 22.60
C LEU A 22 -39.13 -4.64 23.57
N ALA A 23 -38.83 -3.49 24.17
CA ALA A 23 -38.95 -3.22 25.61
C ALA A 23 -38.31 -4.20 26.63
N GLY A 24 -37.18 -3.77 27.19
CA GLY A 24 -36.64 -4.25 28.47
C GLY A 24 -35.90 -3.12 29.18
N ALA A 25 -36.59 -2.39 30.06
CA ALA A 25 -36.02 -1.22 30.73
C ALA A 25 -35.19 -1.64 31.97
N PHE A 26 -33.89 -1.36 31.95
CA PHE A 26 -33.10 -1.16 33.17
C PHE A 26 -32.24 0.08 33.01
N ALA A 27 -32.65 1.16 33.68
CA ALA A 27 -31.84 2.35 33.84
C ALA A 27 -30.88 2.16 35.03
N VAL A 28 -29.59 2.08 34.76
CA VAL A 28 -28.55 2.41 35.75
C VAL A 28 -27.67 3.49 35.14
N GLY A 29 -27.70 4.67 35.75
CA GLY A 29 -27.00 5.84 35.24
C GLY A 29 -25.49 5.75 35.45
N SER A 30 -24.73 5.96 34.38
CA SER A 30 -23.41 6.58 34.47
C SER A 30 -23.23 7.44 33.23
N ALA A 31 -23.53 8.74 33.38
CA ALA A 31 -23.17 9.75 32.40
C ALA A 31 -21.65 9.96 32.45
N ALA A 32 -20.91 9.06 31.80
CA ALA A 32 -19.54 9.32 31.42
C ALA A 32 -19.57 10.49 30.44
N ALA A 33 -19.29 11.70 30.95
CA ALA A 33 -19.16 12.89 30.14
C ALA A 33 -18.10 12.62 29.07
N GLN A 34 -18.51 12.63 27.79
CA GLN A 34 -17.55 12.54 26.70
C GLN A 34 -16.65 13.77 26.79
N PRO A 35 -15.32 13.62 26.88
CA PRO A 35 -14.44 14.77 26.82
C PRO A 35 -14.58 15.37 25.41
N GLY A 36 -15.08 16.61 25.34
CA GLY A 36 -15.02 17.39 24.12
C GLY A 36 -13.56 17.54 23.66
N PRO A 37 -13.30 17.90 22.38
CA PRO A 37 -11.96 18.02 21.86
C PRO A 37 -11.14 18.97 22.74
N ALA A 38 -10.14 18.41 23.42
CA ALA A 38 -9.27 19.18 24.31
C ALA A 38 -8.59 20.28 23.48
N ALA A 39 -8.75 21.53 23.90
CA ALA A 39 -8.07 22.66 23.27
C ALA A 39 -6.55 22.39 23.23
N PRO A 40 -5.85 22.73 22.14
CA PRO A 40 -4.41 22.51 22.06
C PRO A 40 -3.71 23.28 23.18
N ALA A 41 -2.85 22.59 23.93
CA ALA A 41 -2.09 23.20 25.01
C ALA A 41 -1.18 24.32 24.45
N PRO A 42 -1.21 25.54 25.01
CA PRO A 42 -0.40 26.64 24.51
C PRO A 42 1.08 26.40 24.82
N GLY A 43 1.95 26.71 23.86
CA GLY A 43 3.41 26.81 24.07
C GLY A 43 4.30 25.75 23.40
N LEU A 44 3.76 24.77 22.67
CA LEU A 44 4.57 23.84 21.89
C LEU A 44 4.99 24.45 20.54
N SER A 45 6.23 24.21 20.11
CA SER A 45 6.70 24.68 18.79
C SER A 45 5.91 24.02 17.66
N PRO A 46 5.81 24.64 16.47
CA PRO A 46 5.15 24.03 15.31
C PRO A 46 5.72 22.65 14.96
N GLU A 47 7.02 22.44 15.17
CA GLU A 47 7.71 21.16 14.98
C GLU A 47 7.21 20.10 15.97
N THR A 48 7.15 20.41 17.27
CA THR A 48 6.62 19.51 18.29
C THR A 48 5.14 19.19 18.05
N GLN A 49 4.35 20.17 17.59
CA GLN A 49 2.95 19.95 17.22
C GLN A 49 2.82 19.00 16.02
N ALA A 50 3.66 19.17 14.99
CA ALA A 50 3.69 18.28 13.83
C ALA A 50 4.14 16.85 14.18
N GLU A 51 5.10 16.70 15.09
CA GLU A 51 5.56 15.38 15.55
C GLU A 51 4.51 14.66 16.39
N ILE A 52 3.85 15.36 17.32
CA ILE A 52 2.71 14.80 18.08
C ILE A 52 1.56 14.42 17.14
N ALA A 53 1.28 15.21 16.09
CA ALA A 53 0.27 14.88 15.09
C ALA A 53 0.63 13.61 14.30
N ARG A 54 1.89 13.47 13.88
CA ARG A 54 2.41 12.24 13.21
C ARG A 54 2.26 11.01 14.10
N VAL A 55 2.67 11.10 15.38
CA VAL A 55 2.55 9.99 16.34
C VAL A 55 1.08 9.61 16.57
N ARG A 56 0.18 10.58 16.75
CA ARG A 56 -1.26 10.33 16.90
C ARG A 56 -1.89 9.70 15.66
N ALA A 57 -1.51 10.15 14.46
CA ALA A 57 -1.98 9.57 13.21
C ALA A 57 -1.50 8.12 13.03
N ALA A 58 -0.27 7.79 13.44
CA ALA A 58 0.24 6.42 13.46
C ALA A 58 -0.50 5.54 14.49
N MET A 59 -0.85 6.08 15.65
CA MET A 59 -1.63 5.37 16.69
C MET A 59 -3.12 5.20 16.36
N ALA A 60 -3.64 5.95 15.38
CA ALA A 60 -5.03 5.86 14.91
C ALA A 60 -5.23 4.82 13.78
N ASP A 61 -4.18 4.09 13.39
CA ASP A 61 -4.29 2.97 12.45
C ASP A 61 -4.85 1.72 13.17
N PRO A 62 -6.01 1.15 12.76
CA PRO A 62 -6.60 0.00 13.44
C PRO A 62 -5.83 -1.32 13.27
N ASP A 63 -4.72 -1.31 12.54
CA ASP A 63 -3.81 -2.45 12.34
C ASP A 63 -2.43 -2.11 12.94
N PRO A 64 -2.23 -2.27 14.26
CA PRO A 64 -1.00 -1.90 14.97
C PRO A 64 0.10 -2.95 14.77
N ARG A 65 0.26 -3.47 13.55
CA ARG A 65 1.45 -4.26 13.24
C ARG A 65 2.67 -3.35 13.33
N PRO A 66 3.78 -3.84 13.92
CA PRO A 66 4.96 -3.03 14.11
C PRO A 66 5.41 -2.46 12.76
N PRO A 67 5.97 -1.24 12.72
CA PRO A 67 6.59 -0.72 11.50
C PRO A 67 7.51 -1.82 10.98
N VAL A 68 7.42 -2.15 9.68
CA VAL A 68 8.25 -3.21 9.10
C VAL A 68 9.69 -2.92 9.48
N VAL A 69 10.23 -3.74 10.38
CA VAL A 69 11.59 -3.59 10.90
C VAL A 69 12.50 -4.10 9.79
N VAL A 70 12.68 -3.25 8.79
CA VAL A 70 13.71 -3.43 7.77
C VAL A 70 15.03 -3.55 8.52
N ALA A 71 15.84 -4.53 8.15
CA ALA A 71 17.19 -4.66 8.68
C ALA A 71 17.92 -3.30 8.56
N PRO A 72 18.87 -2.97 9.47
CA PRO A 72 19.61 -1.72 9.39
C PRO A 72 20.16 -1.54 7.97
N ALA A 73 19.94 -0.34 7.42
CA ALA A 73 20.16 -0.06 6.00
C ALA A 73 21.56 -0.49 5.57
N ASP A 74 21.64 -1.55 4.75
CA ASP A 74 22.84 -1.89 4.00
C ASP A 74 22.78 -1.14 2.65
N PRO A 75 23.43 0.03 2.52
CA PRO A 75 23.44 0.76 1.26
C PRO A 75 24.15 -0.01 0.13
N ALA A 76 24.77 -1.18 0.37
CA ALA A 76 25.29 -2.00 -0.71
C ALA A 76 24.17 -2.55 -1.61
N LEU A 77 22.95 -2.79 -1.12
CA LEU A 77 21.83 -3.18 -1.99
C LEU A 77 21.39 -2.00 -2.88
N TYR A 78 21.15 -0.83 -2.29
CA TYR A 78 20.83 0.40 -3.03
C TYR A 78 21.89 0.76 -4.08
N ARG A 79 23.18 0.67 -3.73
CA ARG A 79 24.29 0.84 -4.69
C ARG A 79 24.28 -0.22 -5.79
N ALA A 80 24.06 -1.49 -5.45
CA ALA A 80 24.02 -2.58 -6.42
C ALA A 80 22.80 -2.52 -7.38
N LEU A 81 21.72 -1.85 -6.99
CA LEU A 81 20.59 -1.52 -7.86
C LEU A 81 20.85 -0.29 -8.75
N GLY A 82 21.98 0.42 -8.57
CA GLY A 82 22.37 1.61 -9.34
C GLY A 82 22.03 2.95 -8.69
N GLY A 83 21.74 2.98 -7.39
CA GLY A 83 21.43 4.22 -6.67
C GLY A 83 20.19 4.95 -7.22
N PRO A 84 20.15 6.30 -7.25
CA PRO A 84 18.97 7.06 -7.68
C PRO A 84 18.52 6.70 -9.11
N ALA A 85 19.42 6.75 -10.09
CA ALA A 85 19.13 6.43 -11.49
C ALA A 85 18.83 4.94 -11.72
N GLY A 86 19.40 4.09 -10.87
CA GLY A 86 19.08 2.68 -10.75
C GLY A 86 17.60 2.45 -10.41
N ILE A 87 17.17 2.96 -9.27
CA ILE A 87 15.78 2.89 -8.78
C ILE A 87 14.80 3.56 -9.77
N ASP A 88 15.15 4.74 -10.28
CA ASP A 88 14.33 5.49 -11.24
C ASP A 88 13.91 4.63 -12.44
N GLY A 89 14.89 4.09 -13.17
CA GLY A 89 14.60 3.27 -14.34
C GLY A 89 14.07 1.86 -14.02
N ILE A 90 14.22 1.35 -12.78
CA ILE A 90 13.48 0.16 -12.33
C ILE A 90 11.99 0.51 -12.22
N VAL A 91 11.63 1.62 -11.60
CA VAL A 91 10.23 2.03 -11.45
C VAL A 91 9.60 2.36 -12.80
N GLU A 92 10.29 3.11 -13.68
CA GLU A 92 9.75 3.41 -15.02
C GLU A 92 9.55 2.14 -15.85
N GLY A 93 10.55 1.24 -15.89
CA GLY A 93 10.44 -0.01 -16.65
C GLY A 93 9.36 -0.95 -16.11
N MET A 94 9.20 -1.01 -14.78
CA MET A 94 8.17 -1.83 -14.13
C MET A 94 6.78 -1.27 -14.42
N LEU A 95 6.57 0.05 -14.30
CA LEU A 95 5.29 0.70 -14.62
C LEU A 95 4.95 0.56 -16.11
N GLN A 96 5.91 0.76 -17.01
CA GLN A 96 5.70 0.58 -18.46
C GLN A 96 5.23 -0.84 -18.79
N ARG A 97 5.87 -1.85 -18.20
CA ARG A 97 5.52 -3.27 -18.39
C ARG A 97 4.19 -3.62 -17.74
N ALA A 98 3.92 -3.18 -16.51
CA ALA A 98 2.66 -3.44 -15.82
C ALA A 98 1.45 -2.83 -16.55
N LEU A 99 1.60 -1.62 -17.11
CA LEU A 99 0.60 -0.95 -17.95
C LEU A 99 0.46 -1.59 -19.35
N SER A 100 1.35 -2.53 -19.71
CA SER A 100 1.30 -3.30 -20.96
C SER A 100 0.90 -4.77 -20.74
N ASP A 101 0.85 -5.25 -19.48
CA ASP A 101 0.47 -6.62 -19.14
C ASP A 101 -1.06 -6.70 -18.96
N PRO A 102 -1.78 -7.51 -19.76
CA PRO A 102 -3.24 -7.61 -19.69
C PRO A 102 -3.75 -8.19 -18.36
N ARG A 103 -2.88 -8.86 -17.56
CA ARG A 103 -3.20 -9.34 -16.21
C ARG A 103 -3.23 -8.22 -15.18
N LEU A 104 -2.45 -7.15 -15.41
CA LEU A 104 -2.18 -6.09 -14.43
C LEU A 104 -2.88 -4.77 -14.80
N LEU A 105 -2.99 -4.45 -16.08
CA LEU A 105 -3.61 -3.22 -16.59
C LEU A 105 -4.98 -2.86 -15.94
N PRO A 106 -5.91 -3.81 -15.69
CA PRO A 106 -7.20 -3.48 -15.07
C PRO A 106 -7.11 -2.79 -13.69
N PHE A 107 -6.02 -3.01 -12.93
CA PHE A 107 -5.84 -2.41 -11.60
C PHE A 107 -5.35 -0.95 -11.63
N PHE A 108 -4.97 -0.42 -12.80
CA PHE A 108 -4.40 0.92 -12.94
C PHE A 108 -5.37 1.97 -13.52
N GLY A 109 -6.62 1.60 -13.83
CA GLY A 109 -7.59 2.47 -14.51
C GLY A 109 -7.83 3.83 -13.83
N ASP A 110 -7.95 3.82 -12.50
CA ASP A 110 -8.16 5.02 -11.67
C ASP A 110 -6.89 5.50 -10.96
N ALA A 111 -5.71 4.97 -11.32
CA ALA A 111 -4.47 5.26 -10.61
C ALA A 111 -3.87 6.63 -10.99
N ASP A 112 -3.54 7.45 -9.98
CA ASP A 112 -2.66 8.61 -10.14
C ASP A 112 -1.23 8.12 -10.41
N LEU A 113 -0.92 7.90 -11.70
CA LEU A 113 0.38 7.39 -12.16
C LEU A 113 1.57 8.31 -11.79
N PRO A 114 1.48 9.66 -11.84
CA PRO A 114 2.49 10.56 -11.29
C PRO A 114 2.78 10.35 -9.80
N ASN A 115 1.75 10.26 -8.96
CA ASN A 115 1.91 9.99 -7.52
C ASN A 115 2.46 8.58 -7.27
N LEU A 116 1.86 7.55 -7.89
CA LEU A 116 2.30 6.16 -7.78
C LEU A 116 3.79 5.99 -8.10
N ARG A 117 4.25 6.59 -9.20
CA ARG A 117 5.66 6.63 -9.61
C ARG A 117 6.55 7.25 -8.53
N THR A 118 6.13 8.35 -7.93
CA THR A 118 6.86 9.04 -6.86
C THR A 118 6.95 8.15 -5.61
N GLN A 119 5.84 7.54 -5.22
CA GLN A 119 5.75 6.66 -4.05
C GLN A 119 6.56 5.38 -4.23
N LEU A 120 6.53 4.75 -5.41
CA LEU A 120 7.35 3.58 -5.73
C LEU A 120 8.85 3.90 -5.67
N LYS A 121 9.30 5.04 -6.21
CA LYS A 121 10.71 5.46 -6.13
C LYS A 121 11.16 5.66 -4.68
N ALA A 122 10.35 6.35 -3.87
CA ALA A 122 10.63 6.54 -2.45
C ALA A 122 10.67 5.21 -1.68
N GLN A 123 9.69 4.32 -1.92
CA GLN A 123 9.61 3.01 -1.26
C GLN A 123 10.77 2.09 -1.65
N PHE A 124 11.08 1.97 -2.95
CA PHE A 124 12.15 1.11 -3.44
C PHE A 124 13.53 1.61 -3.00
N CYS A 125 13.75 2.94 -3.00
CA CYS A 125 14.93 3.57 -2.43
C CYS A 125 15.08 3.23 -0.93
N ARG A 126 14.03 3.43 -0.12
CA ARG A 126 14.06 3.13 1.33
C ARG A 126 14.35 1.66 1.62
N LEU A 127 13.62 0.74 0.96
CA LEU A 127 13.72 -0.70 1.19
C LEU A 127 15.06 -1.29 0.78
N SER A 128 15.72 -0.71 -0.23
CA SER A 128 17.07 -1.12 -0.64
C SER A 128 18.19 -0.54 0.22
N GLY A 129 17.88 0.23 1.27
CA GLY A 129 18.87 0.87 2.14
C GLY A 129 19.39 2.22 1.63
N GLY A 130 18.67 2.86 0.70
CA GLY A 130 18.93 4.22 0.26
C GLY A 130 18.41 5.29 1.25
N PRO A 131 18.80 6.56 1.08
CA PRO A 131 18.54 7.63 2.05
C PRO A 131 17.10 8.18 2.03
N CYS A 132 16.21 7.63 1.20
CA CYS A 132 14.86 8.17 1.02
C CYS A 132 13.93 7.82 2.18
N VAL A 133 13.09 8.77 2.58
CA VAL A 133 11.94 8.53 3.46
C VAL A 133 10.73 8.17 2.59
N TYR A 134 9.93 7.21 3.04
CA TYR A 134 8.64 6.88 2.45
C TYR A 134 7.53 7.37 3.37
N GLU A 135 6.77 8.36 2.92
CA GLU A 135 5.65 8.98 3.66
C GLU A 135 4.27 8.57 3.10
N GLY A 136 4.24 7.63 2.15
CA GLY A 136 3.00 7.10 1.56
C GLY A 136 2.21 6.20 2.52
N ALA A 137 1.00 5.84 2.10
CA ALA A 137 0.13 4.95 2.85
C ALA A 137 0.77 3.56 3.07
N ASN A 138 0.43 2.91 4.18
CA ASN A 138 0.84 1.52 4.39
C ASN A 138 0.27 0.61 3.29
N MET A 139 0.92 -0.53 3.02
CA MET A 139 0.57 -1.37 1.88
C MET A 139 -0.85 -1.94 1.93
N ARG A 140 -1.44 -2.16 3.11
CA ARG A 140 -2.86 -2.54 3.20
C ARG A 140 -3.75 -1.40 2.74
N LYS A 141 -3.57 -0.19 3.28
CA LYS A 141 -4.38 0.99 2.93
C LYS A 141 -4.25 1.35 1.44
N ALA A 142 -3.03 1.28 0.90
CA ALA A 142 -2.75 1.58 -0.51
C ALA A 142 -3.47 0.64 -1.49
N HIS A 143 -3.75 -0.60 -1.10
CA HIS A 143 -4.36 -1.62 -1.96
C HIS A 143 -5.76 -2.07 -1.50
N ALA A 144 -6.34 -1.44 -0.46
CA ALA A 144 -7.59 -1.88 0.17
C ALA A 144 -8.82 -1.82 -0.75
N GLY A 145 -8.78 -1.01 -1.81
CA GLY A 145 -9.86 -0.86 -2.79
C GLY A 145 -9.73 -1.76 -4.03
N LEU A 146 -8.77 -2.68 -4.06
CA LEU A 146 -8.48 -3.54 -5.21
C LEU A 146 -8.70 -5.02 -4.83
N ASP A 147 -9.42 -5.78 -5.64
CA ASP A 147 -9.64 -7.23 -5.43
C ASP A 147 -8.42 -8.05 -5.88
N LEU A 148 -7.34 -8.04 -5.08
CA LEU A 148 -6.03 -8.62 -5.43
C LEU A 148 -5.87 -10.03 -4.87
N ARG A 149 -5.62 -10.98 -5.76
CA ARG A 149 -5.28 -12.37 -5.43
C ARG A 149 -3.77 -12.60 -5.51
N ALA A 150 -3.30 -13.73 -5.00
CA ALA A 150 -1.88 -14.12 -5.08
C ALA A 150 -1.34 -14.18 -6.52
N ALA A 151 -2.17 -14.57 -7.50
CA ALA A 151 -1.78 -14.59 -8.91
C ALA A 151 -1.46 -13.19 -9.46
N ASP A 152 -2.22 -12.18 -9.04
CA ASP A 152 -2.07 -10.79 -9.50
C ASP A 152 -0.82 -10.15 -8.87
N PHE A 153 -0.55 -10.46 -7.59
CA PHE A 153 0.71 -10.10 -6.93
C PHE A 153 1.92 -10.75 -7.62
N ASN A 154 1.85 -12.04 -7.96
CA ASN A 154 2.94 -12.76 -8.61
C ASN A 154 3.22 -12.23 -10.02
N ALA A 155 2.18 -11.86 -10.79
CA ALA A 155 2.36 -11.21 -12.09
C ALA A 155 3.14 -9.88 -11.98
N LEU A 156 2.94 -9.10 -10.93
CA LEU A 156 3.72 -7.88 -10.69
C LEU A 156 5.18 -8.19 -10.29
N VAL A 157 5.41 -9.28 -9.54
CA VAL A 157 6.77 -9.76 -9.20
C VAL A 157 7.53 -10.20 -10.45
N GLU A 158 6.88 -10.94 -11.36
CA GLU A 158 7.43 -11.30 -12.68
C GLU A 158 7.83 -10.05 -13.48
N VAL A 159 6.93 -9.07 -13.58
CA VAL A 159 7.20 -7.79 -14.27
C VAL A 159 8.39 -7.04 -13.66
N LEU A 160 8.55 -7.05 -12.33
CA LEU A 160 9.69 -6.46 -11.65
C LEU A 160 11.00 -7.24 -11.92
N GLN A 161 10.96 -8.57 -11.92
CA GLN A 161 12.10 -9.42 -12.29
C GLN A 161 12.56 -9.15 -13.72
N ASP A 162 11.63 -9.19 -14.68
CA ASP A 162 11.88 -8.88 -16.10
C ASP A 162 12.48 -7.49 -16.30
N THR A 163 12.00 -6.50 -15.53
CA THR A 163 12.55 -5.14 -15.56
C THR A 163 13.99 -5.10 -15.10
N MET A 164 14.31 -5.75 -13.97
CA MET A 164 15.68 -5.77 -13.45
C MET A 164 16.62 -6.57 -14.34
N ALA A 165 16.14 -7.69 -14.92
CA ALA A 165 16.90 -8.50 -15.87
C ALA A 165 17.21 -7.71 -17.16
N ALA A 166 16.23 -7.02 -17.74
CA ALA A 166 16.43 -6.15 -18.90
C ALA A 166 17.38 -4.96 -18.63
N ARG A 167 17.54 -4.56 -17.36
CA ARG A 167 18.50 -3.54 -16.90
C ARG A 167 19.88 -4.11 -16.53
N GLY A 168 20.13 -5.40 -16.75
CA GLY A 168 21.41 -6.05 -16.47
C GLY A 168 21.73 -6.21 -14.98
N ILE A 169 20.75 -6.08 -14.09
CA ILE A 169 20.95 -6.24 -12.65
C ILE A 169 21.20 -7.73 -12.33
N PRO A 170 22.31 -8.12 -11.68
CA PRO A 170 22.62 -9.53 -11.42
C PRO A 170 21.52 -10.23 -10.60
N PHE A 171 21.18 -11.47 -10.95
CA PHE A 171 20.10 -12.24 -10.31
C PHE A 171 20.20 -12.31 -8.78
N ALA A 172 21.41 -12.39 -8.22
CA ALA A 172 21.63 -12.34 -6.77
C ALA A 172 21.20 -10.99 -6.15
N VAL A 173 21.40 -9.87 -6.84
CA VAL A 173 20.95 -8.53 -6.42
C VAL A 173 19.42 -8.42 -6.55
N GLN A 174 18.84 -8.97 -7.62
CA GLN A 174 17.38 -9.03 -7.79
C GLN A 174 16.72 -9.74 -6.61
N ASN A 175 17.19 -10.94 -6.27
CA ASN A 175 16.63 -11.73 -5.16
C ASN A 175 16.79 -11.04 -3.80
N ARG A 176 17.92 -10.35 -3.55
CA ARG A 176 18.09 -9.52 -2.35
C ARG A 176 17.05 -8.40 -2.25
N PHE A 177 16.67 -7.79 -3.36
CA PHE A 177 15.64 -6.75 -3.39
C PHE A 177 14.22 -7.31 -3.25
N LEU A 178 13.90 -8.40 -3.95
CA LEU A 178 12.62 -9.10 -3.83
C LEU A 178 12.37 -9.60 -2.39
N ALA A 179 13.41 -10.04 -1.68
CA ALA A 179 13.32 -10.41 -0.28
C ALA A 179 12.87 -9.25 0.65
N GLN A 180 13.14 -7.99 0.30
CA GLN A 180 12.63 -6.81 1.04
C GLN A 180 11.14 -6.55 0.75
N LEU A 181 10.64 -6.98 -0.42
CA LEU A 181 9.27 -6.78 -0.86
C LEU A 181 8.32 -7.92 -0.45
N ALA A 182 8.84 -9.15 -0.35
CA ALA A 182 8.07 -10.36 -0.02
C ALA A 182 7.16 -10.22 1.23
N PRO A 183 7.55 -9.54 2.34
CA PRO A 183 6.68 -9.37 3.49
C PRO A 183 5.37 -8.62 3.20
N PHE A 184 5.28 -7.83 2.13
CA PHE A 184 4.07 -7.09 1.75
C PHE A 184 3.00 -7.96 1.09
N HIS A 185 3.29 -9.21 0.69
CA HIS A 185 2.28 -10.11 0.11
C HIS A 185 1.04 -10.22 1.02
N ARG A 186 1.22 -10.30 2.35
CA ARG A 186 0.14 -10.38 3.36
C ARG A 186 -0.68 -9.09 3.53
N ASP A 187 -0.18 -8.00 2.97
CA ASP A 187 -0.77 -6.65 3.05
C ASP A 187 -1.53 -6.30 1.78
N VAL A 188 -1.01 -6.75 0.64
CA VAL A 188 -1.53 -6.47 -0.71
C VAL A 188 -2.58 -7.50 -1.14
N VAL A 189 -2.35 -8.80 -0.89
CA VAL A 189 -3.32 -9.86 -1.25
C VAL A 189 -4.45 -9.88 -0.23
N ASN A 190 -5.67 -9.60 -0.70
CA ASN A 190 -6.88 -9.45 0.12
C ASN A 190 -8.06 -10.33 -0.37
N THR A 191 -7.99 -10.86 -1.59
CA THR A 191 -8.95 -11.80 -2.17
C THR A 191 -8.35 -13.22 -2.24
N ARG A 192 -9.21 -14.24 -2.13
CA ARG A 192 -8.84 -15.66 -2.24
C ARG A 192 -8.98 -16.19 -3.67
#